data_AF-A0A5C1MFU6-F1
#
_entry.id   AF-A0A5C1MFU6-F1
#
_cell.length_a   1.000
_cell.length_b   1.000
_cell.length_c   1.000
_cell.angle_alpha   90.00
_cell.angle_beta   90.00
_cell.angle_gamma   90.00
#
_symmetry.space_group_name_H-M   'P 1'
#
loop_
_entity.id
_entity.type
_entity.pdbx_description
1 polymer ?
#
loop_
_entity_poly.entity_id
_entity_poly.type
_entity_poly.pdbx_seq_one_letter_code
_entity_poly.pdbx_strand_id
1 'polypeptide(L)'
;MPEMLTVEQFSQRLQVSRATVFVWIQKNILCQGKHYFKIGRVLRILWTKELLESLSQAPGHATRELESAPRQKKSSGPLNWDY
;
A
#
# COMPACT_ATOMS: atom_id res chain seq x y z
N MET A 1 0.67 -0.90 -24.31
CA MET A 1 1.18 0.38 -23.75
C MET A 1 1.19 0.25 -22.24
N PRO A 2 2.33 0.48 -21.55
CA PRO A 2 2.34 0.55 -20.09
C PRO A 2 1.58 1.79 -19.63
N GLU A 3 0.67 1.62 -18.67
CA GLU A 3 -0.12 2.72 -18.12
C GLU A 3 0.55 3.25 -16.85
N MET A 4 0.68 4.57 -16.71
CA MET A 4 1.25 5.17 -15.50
C MET A 4 0.13 5.61 -14.55
N LEU A 5 0.09 4.99 -13.38
CA LEU A 5 -0.89 5.29 -12.35
C LEU A 5 -0.27 6.11 -11.22
N THR A 6 -1.09 6.92 -10.57
CA THR A 6 -0.76 7.47 -9.25
C THR A 6 -0.99 6.40 -8.17
N VAL A 7 -0.47 6.64 -6.96
CA VAL A 7 -0.76 5.78 -5.80
C VAL A 7 -2.25 5.63 -5.56
N GLU A 8 -3.03 6.71 -5.72
CA GLU A 8 -4.48 6.67 -5.57
C GLU A 8 -5.14 5.77 -6.61
N GLN A 9 -4.83 5.95 -7.90
CA GLN A 9 -5.40 5.12 -8.96
C GLN A 9 -4.99 3.65 -8.84
N PHE A 10 -3.74 3.38 -8.48
CA PHE A 10 -3.24 2.03 -8.24
C PHE A 10 -3.97 1.36 -7.07
N SER A 11 -4.13 2.09 -5.96
CA SER A 11 -4.84 1.61 -4.76
C SER A 11 -6.31 1.31 -5.04
N GLN A 12 -6.98 2.15 -5.84
CA GLN A 12 -8.37 1.93 -6.27
C GLN A 12 -8.51 0.72 -7.19
N ARG A 13 -7.60 0.54 -8.16
CA ARG A 13 -7.64 -0.62 -9.08
C ARG A 13 -7.46 -1.95 -8.37
N LEU A 14 -6.55 -2.01 -7.38
CA LEU A 14 -6.29 -3.21 -6.60
C LEU A 14 -7.21 -3.35 -5.38
N GLN A 15 -8.07 -2.36 -5.11
CA GLN A 15 -8.91 -2.30 -3.90
C GLN A 15 -8.11 -2.44 -2.60
N VAL A 16 -6.91 -1.84 -2.55
CA VAL A 16 -6.05 -1.79 -1.36
C VAL A 16 -5.99 -0.39 -0.80
N SER A 17 -5.62 -0.26 0.47
CA SER A 17 -5.40 1.06 1.07
C SER A 17 -4.12 1.70 0.51
N ARG A 18 -4.07 3.03 0.42
CA ARG A 18 -2.81 3.75 0.07
C ARG A 18 -1.66 3.36 1.00
N ALA A 19 -1.96 3.15 2.28
CA ALA A 19 -1.00 2.69 3.28
C ALA A 19 -0.38 1.34 2.89
N THR A 20 -1.17 0.39 2.40
CA THR A 20 -0.71 -0.91 1.90
C THR A 20 0.29 -0.75 0.76
N VAL A 21 0.03 0.18 -0.17
CA VAL A 21 0.97 0.50 -1.26
C VAL A 21 2.31 1.03 -0.71
N PHE A 22 2.28 1.92 0.28
CA PHE A 22 3.51 2.40 0.93
C PHE A 22 4.24 1.30 1.70
N VAL A 23 3.52 0.40 2.37
CA VAL A 23 4.11 -0.78 3.02
C VAL A 23 4.78 -1.69 1.99
N TRP A 24 4.19 -1.89 0.81
CA TRP A 24 4.82 -2.66 -0.27
C TRP A 24 6.08 -2.00 -0.80
N ILE A 25 6.11 -0.67 -0.87
CA ILE A 25 7.33 0.08 -1.20
C ILE A 25 8.39 -0.12 -0.10
N GLN A 26 8.02 0.00 1.17
CA GLN A 26 8.93 -0.19 2.31
C GLN A 26 9.49 -1.62 2.39
N LYS A 27 8.67 -2.61 2.06
CA LYS A 27 9.05 -4.04 2.04
C LYS A 27 9.80 -4.45 0.77
N ASN A 28 10.16 -3.52 -0.13
CA ASN A 28 10.77 -3.81 -1.44
C ASN A 28 9.95 -4.79 -2.32
N ILE A 29 8.62 -4.83 -2.13
CA ILE A 29 7.71 -5.54 -3.05
C ILE A 29 7.50 -4.68 -4.30
N LEU A 30 7.29 -3.37 -4.10
CA LEU A 30 7.33 -2.38 -5.17
C LEU A 30 8.72 -1.75 -5.19
N CYS A 31 9.51 -1.99 -6.24
CA CYS A 31 10.86 -1.47 -6.37
C CYS A 31 10.91 -0.20 -7.22
N GLN A 32 11.66 0.81 -6.76
CA GLN A 32 11.89 2.03 -7.52
C GLN A 32 12.70 1.71 -8.79
N GLY A 33 12.36 2.33 -9.91
CA GLY A 33 13.01 2.10 -11.21
C GLY A 33 12.50 0.85 -11.95
N LYS A 34 11.79 -0.05 -11.27
CA LYS A 34 11.19 -1.25 -11.87
C LYS A 34 9.65 -1.21 -11.86
N HIS A 35 9.05 -1.04 -10.68
CA HIS A 35 7.60 -1.04 -10.50
C HIS A 35 7.04 0.38 -10.35
N TYR A 36 7.84 1.31 -9.84
CA TYR A 36 7.44 2.71 -9.71
C TYR A 36 8.61 3.67 -9.90
N PHE A 37 8.31 4.91 -10.23
CA PHE A 37 9.24 6.02 -10.27
C PHE A 37 8.81 7.10 -9.28
N LYS A 38 9.78 7.63 -8.55
CA LYS A 38 9.59 8.83 -7.73
C LYS A 38 10.11 10.03 -8.51
N ILE A 39 9.20 10.91 -8.92
CA ILE A 39 9.52 12.14 -9.62
C ILE A 39 9.16 13.30 -8.68
N GLY A 40 10.18 13.86 -8.03
CA GLY A 40 9.99 14.85 -6.96
C GLY A 40 9.20 14.28 -5.78
N ARG A 41 8.00 14.83 -5.55
CA ARG A 41 7.06 14.38 -4.49
C ARG A 41 6.02 13.37 -4.98
N VAL A 42 5.98 13.08 -6.29
CA VAL A 42 4.95 12.25 -6.90
C VAL A 42 5.50 10.85 -7.17
N LEU A 43 4.73 9.84 -6.75
CA LEU A 43 4.97 8.44 -7.07
C LEU A 43 4.14 8.05 -8.28
N ARG A 44 4.81 7.56 -9.32
CA ARG A 44 4.22 7.04 -10.56
C ARG A 44 4.45 5.54 -10.61
N ILE A 45 3.38 4.76 -10.57
CA ILE A 45 3.45 3.29 -10.59
C ILE A 45 3.20 2.85 -12.03
N LEU A 46 4.08 1.99 -12.55
CA LEU A 46 3.92 1.37 -13.85
C LEU A 46 2.93 0.22 -13.76
N TRP A 47 1.77 0.36 -14.38
CA TRP A 47 0.81 -0.71 -14.52
C TRP A 47 1.19 -1.60 -15.72
N THR A 48 1.91 -2.68 -15.42
CA THR A 48 2.33 -3.70 -16.39
C THR A 48 1.78 -5.07 -16.00
N LYS A 49 1.68 -5.98 -16.98
CA LYS A 49 1.28 -7.37 -16.71
C LYS A 49 2.27 -8.07 -15.76
N GLU A 50 3.56 -7.83 -15.95
CA GLU A 50 4.62 -8.39 -15.10
C GLU A 50 4.48 -7.97 -13.63
N LEU A 51 4.10 -6.72 -13.36
CA LEU A 51 3.81 -6.27 -12.00
C LEU A 51 2.64 -7.05 -11.40
N LEU A 52 1.57 -7.20 -12.18
CA LEU A 52 0.36 -7.90 -11.74
C LEU A 52 0.62 -9.39 -11.51
N GLU A 53 1.38 -10.03 -12.38
CA GLU A 53 1.83 -11.41 -12.23
C GLU A 53 2.73 -11.59 -11.01
N SER A 54 3.67 -10.66 -10.78
CA SER A 54 4.52 -10.66 -9.59
C SER A 54 3.71 -10.49 -8.29
N LEU A 55 2.65 -9.68 -8.30
CA LEU A 55 1.75 -9.52 -7.16
C LEU A 55 0.87 -10.76 -6.96
N SER A 56 0.42 -11.39 -8.05
CA SER A 56 -0.40 -12.60 -8.01
C SER A 56 0.38 -13.83 -7.56
N GLN A 57 1.67 -13.91 -7.90
CA GLN A 57 2.55 -15.02 -7.50
C GLN A 57 3.10 -14.87 -6.09
N ALA A 58 3.05 -13.68 -5.49
CA ALA A 58 3.41 -13.47 -4.09
C ALA A 58 2.35 -14.13 -3.19
N PRO A 59 2.62 -15.33 -2.63
CA PRO A 59 1.63 -16.02 -1.83
C PRO A 59 1.61 -15.33 -0.46
N GLY A 60 0.55 -14.58 -0.19
CA GLY A 60 0.20 -14.24 1.19
C GLY A 60 -0.10 -12.77 1.53
N HIS A 61 -0.14 -11.82 0.60
CA HIS A 61 -0.36 -10.41 0.98
C HIS A 61 -1.48 -9.65 0.26
N ALA A 62 -2.04 -10.15 -0.85
CA ALA A 62 -3.00 -9.37 -1.64
C ALA A 62 -4.50 -9.66 -1.38
N THR A 63 -4.87 -10.74 -0.69
CA THR A 63 -6.28 -11.17 -0.60
C THR A 63 -6.70 -11.64 0.80
N ARG A 64 -6.26 -10.97 1.86
CA ARG A 64 -6.75 -11.28 3.23
C ARG A 64 -7.01 -10.08 4.14
N GLU A 65 -6.93 -8.85 3.64
CA GLU A 65 -7.34 -7.64 4.39
C GLU A 65 -8.66 -7.05 3.88
N LEU A 66 -9.58 -7.91 3.43
CA LEU A 66 -10.99 -7.52 3.20
C LEU A 66 -11.81 -7.44 4.51
N GLU A 67 -11.22 -7.74 5.68
CA GLU A 67 -11.86 -7.46 6.97
C GLU A 67 -11.35 -6.15 7.56
N SER A 68 -12.07 -5.07 7.22
CA SER A 68 -12.66 -4.15 8.20
C SER A 68 -12.02 -4.16 9.61
N ALA A 69 -10.92 -3.44 9.80
CA ALA A 69 -10.50 -3.02 11.13
C ALA A 69 -10.97 -1.56 11.36
N PRO A 70 -11.98 -1.30 12.19
CA PRO A 70 -12.32 0.05 12.58
C PRO A 70 -11.16 0.64 13.40
N ARG A 71 -10.85 1.91 13.13
CA ARG A 71 -9.90 2.75 13.88
C ARG A 71 -9.99 2.46 15.39
N GLN A 72 -8.96 1.87 15.98
CA GLN A 72 -8.77 1.92 17.43
C GLN A 72 -8.52 3.37 17.83
N LYS A 73 -9.57 4.07 18.27
CA LYS A 73 -9.42 5.24 19.13
C LYS A 73 -8.78 4.74 20.43
N LYS A 74 -7.49 5.06 20.65
CA LYS A 74 -6.90 5.01 21.99
C LYS A 74 -7.62 6.07 22.84
N SER A 75 -8.67 5.65 23.53
CA SER A 75 -9.16 6.35 24.71
C SER A 75 -8.09 6.20 25.77
N SER A 76 -7.31 7.25 25.97
CA SER A 76 -6.47 7.43 27.14
C SER A 76 -7.34 7.31 28.39
N GLY A 77 -7.20 6.19 29.13
CA GLY A 77 -7.71 6.13 30.49
C GLY A 77 -7.01 7.19 31.34
N PRO A 78 -7.68 7.79 32.34
CA PRO A 78 -7.04 8.75 33.22
C PRO A 78 -5.90 8.05 33.96
N LEU A 79 -4.69 8.56 33.75
CA LEU A 79 -3.48 8.21 34.49
C LEU A 79 -3.75 8.59 35.95
N ASN A 80 -4.02 7.60 36.80
CA ASN A 80 -4.26 7.87 38.21
C ASN A 80 -2.94 8.32 38.86
N TRP A 81 -2.89 9.60 39.26
CA TRP A 81 -1.78 10.26 39.92
C TRP A 81 -2.10 10.47 41.40
N ASP A 82 -2.41 9.40 42.12
CA ASP A 82 -2.54 9.51 43.58
C ASP A 82 -1.15 9.50 44.23
N TYR A 83 -0.96 10.56 45.01
CA TYR A 83 0.24 11.11 45.65
C TYR A 83 0.55 10.39 46.97
#